data_AF-A0A947R0K9-F1
#
_entry.id   AF-A0A947R0K9-F1
#
_cell.length_a   1.000
_cell.length_b   1.000
_cell.length_c   1.000
_cell.angle_alpha   90.00
_cell.angle_beta   90.00
_cell.angle_gamma   90.00
#
_symmetry.space_group_name_H-M   'P 1'
#
loop_
_entity.id
_entity.type
_entity.pdbx_description
1 polymer ?
#
loop_
_entity_poly.entity_id
_entity_poly.type
_entity_poly.pdbx_seq_one_letter_code
_entity_poly.pdbx_strand_id
1 'polypeptide(L)'
;MNDLHETDILTKVTKYNLIRAGRMLHIDIHEALHGQLAGKFVAVPNLISIVAKQEYQGVGETEAQALSDCLVKIKDVAIEKMMPTHKNRAEGEES
;
A
#
# COMPACT_ATOMS: atom_id res chain seq x y z
N MET A 1 18.13 -8.86 16.71
CA MET A 1 16.98 -9.19 15.85
C MET A 1 17.43 -10.42 15.08
N ASN A 2 17.48 -11.58 15.74
CA ASN A 2 18.34 -12.70 15.30
C ASN A 2 17.56 -14.01 15.05
N ASP A 3 16.22 -13.97 15.13
CA ASP A 3 15.35 -15.15 14.99
C ASP A 3 14.51 -15.11 13.69
N LEU A 4 14.89 -14.28 12.72
CA LEU A 4 14.21 -14.21 11.42
C LEU A 4 14.86 -15.19 10.44
N HIS A 5 14.04 -15.86 9.63
CA HIS A 5 14.52 -16.68 8.52
C HIS A 5 15.13 -15.79 7.43
N GLU A 6 16.08 -16.31 6.66
CA GLU A 6 16.78 -15.55 5.59
C GLU A 6 15.82 -15.05 4.50
N THR A 7 14.67 -15.72 4.34
CA THR A 7 13.64 -15.37 3.37
C THR A 7 12.52 -14.50 3.95
N ASP A 8 12.56 -14.18 5.24
CA ASP A 8 11.54 -13.33 5.86
C ASP A 8 11.69 -11.89 5.40
N ILE A 9 10.56 -11.19 5.31
CA ILE A 9 10.53 -9.75 5.13
C ILE A 9 9.84 -9.16 6.36
N LEU A 10 10.58 -8.37 7.14
CA LEU A 10 10.05 -7.63 8.28
C LEU A 10 10.05 -6.15 7.95
N THR A 11 8.89 -5.51 8.09
CA THR A 11 8.75 -4.08 7.85
C THR A 11 8.14 -3.37 9.06
N LYS A 12 8.62 -2.17 9.37
CA LYS A 12 7.89 -1.23 10.24
C LYS A 12 6.89 -0.46 9.37
N VAL A 13 5.68 -0.25 9.89
CA VAL A 13 4.61 0.43 9.15
C VAL A 13 4.22 1.74 9.83
N THR A 14 4.29 2.85 9.08
CA THR A 14 3.68 4.14 9.44
C THR A 14 2.40 4.33 8.65
N LYS A 15 1.30 4.73 9.31
CA LYS A 15 -0.02 4.89 8.65
C LYS A 15 -0.40 6.36 8.49
N TYR A 16 -0.89 6.71 7.31
CA TYR A 16 -1.51 8.01 7.02
C TYR A 16 -2.96 7.85 6.58
N ASN A 17 -3.78 8.83 6.96
CA ASN A 17 -5.16 8.95 6.51
C ASN A 17 -5.29 10.15 5.58
N LEU A 18 -5.65 9.90 4.33
CA LEU A 18 -6.00 10.93 3.37
C LEU A 18 -7.53 11.01 3.25
N ILE A 19 -8.12 12.17 3.53
CA ILE A 19 -9.54 12.42 3.29
C ILE A 19 -9.69 13.11 1.94
N ARG A 20 -10.40 12.48 1.00
CA ARG A 20 -10.67 13.02 -0.33
C ARG A 20 -12.11 12.75 -0.72
N ALA A 21 -12.84 13.78 -1.17
CA ALA A 21 -14.24 13.68 -1.56
C ALA A 21 -15.15 12.99 -0.51
N GLY A 22 -14.90 13.25 0.79
CA GLY A 22 -15.67 12.66 1.88
C GLY A 22 -15.36 11.18 2.17
N ARG A 23 -14.34 10.59 1.52
CA ARG A 23 -13.87 9.22 1.74
C ARG A 23 -12.47 9.21 2.33
N MET A 24 -12.21 8.24 3.19
CA MET A 24 -10.89 8.01 3.78
C MET A 24 -10.11 7.00 2.93
N LEU A 25 -8.87 7.35 2.59
CA LEU A 25 -7.88 6.47 1.97
C LEU A 25 -6.74 6.27 2.97
N HIS A 26 -6.36 5.02 3.20
CA HIS A 26 -5.19 4.71 4.03
C HIS A 26 -3.95 4.63 3.16
N ILE A 27 -2.83 5.15 3.65
CA ILE A 27 -1.52 4.99 3.03
C ILE A 27 -0.60 4.38 4.09
N ASP A 28 -0.15 3.15 3.83
CA ASP A 28 0.81 2.45 4.66
C ASP A 28 2.22 2.69 4.09
N ILE A 29 3.13 3.22 4.89
CA ILE A 29 4.55 3.33 4.53
C ILE A 29 5.30 2.17 5.19
N HIS A 30 5.85 1.28 4.38
CA HIS A 30 6.68 0.16 4.82
C HIS A 30 8.15 0.56 4.80
N GLU A 31 8.78 0.56 5.97
CA GLU A 31 10.24 0.63 6.14
C GLU A 31 10.79 -0.80 6.26
N ALA A 32 11.69 -1.21 5.36
CA ALA A 32 12.33 -2.53 5.44
C ALA A 32 13.29 -2.59 6.65
N LEU A 33 13.02 -3.50 7.59
CA LEU A 33 13.90 -3.82 8.72
C LEU A 33 14.70 -5.10 8.47
N HIS A 34 14.13 -6.05 7.72
CA HIS A 34 14.76 -7.29 7.26
C HIS A 34 14.16 -7.71 5.91
N GLY A 35 14.96 -8.35 5.06
CA GLY A 35 14.57 -8.70 3.69
C GLY A 35 14.60 -7.50 2.73
N GLN A 36 14.23 -7.75 1.47
CA GLN A 36 14.32 -6.77 0.38
C GLN A 36 12.92 -6.36 -0.09
N LEU A 37 12.65 -5.05 -0.10
CA LEU A 37 11.50 -4.46 -0.78
C LEU A 37 11.93 -3.79 -2.10
N ALA A 38 10.97 -3.25 -2.86
CA ALA A 38 11.22 -2.44 -4.05
C ALA A 38 12.06 -1.18 -3.79
N GLY A 39 12.11 -0.71 -2.54
CA GLY A 39 12.96 0.37 -2.04
C GLY A 39 13.03 0.33 -0.52
N LYS A 40 13.85 1.19 0.10
CA LYS A 40 13.99 1.24 1.57
C LYS A 40 12.67 1.59 2.26
N PHE A 41 11.95 2.56 1.70
CA PHE A 41 10.58 2.90 2.06
C PHE A 41 9.66 2.67 0.85
N VAL A 42 8.56 1.96 1.08
CA VAL A 42 7.51 1.74 0.08
C VAL A 42 6.19 2.25 0.63
N ALA A 43 5.60 3.22 -0.05
CA ALA A 43 4.29 3.76 0.26
C ALA A 43 3.22 3.01 -0.56
N VAL A 44 2.26 2.42 0.14
CA VAL A 44 1.19 1.61 -0.45
C VAL A 44 -0.14 2.28 -0.12
N PRO A 45 -0.82 2.91 -1.09
CA PRO A 45 -2.18 3.40 -0.87
C PRO A 45 -3.10 2.19 -0.82
N ASN A 46 -3.69 1.91 0.34
CA ASN A 46 -4.44 0.70 0.60
C ASN A 46 -5.92 0.97 0.89
N LEU A 47 -6.76 -0.02 0.56
CA LEU A 47 -8.05 -0.22 1.22
C LEU A 47 -8.49 -1.69 1.41
N ILE A 48 -7.71 -2.74 1.07
CA ILE A 48 -7.99 -4.16 1.50
C ILE A 48 -6.89 -5.20 1.12
N SER A 49 -5.79 -4.89 0.41
CA SER A 49 -4.83 -5.92 -0.01
C SER A 49 -3.36 -5.49 0.13
N ILE A 50 -2.51 -6.46 0.48
CA ILE A 50 -1.03 -6.36 0.56
C ILE A 50 -0.40 -5.94 -0.79
N VAL A 51 -1.17 -5.97 -1.89
CA VAL A 51 -0.68 -5.67 -3.23
C VAL A 51 -1.53 -4.57 -3.87
N ALA A 52 -1.32 -3.31 -3.45
CA ALA A 52 -1.76 -2.19 -4.30
C ALA A 52 -1.05 -2.29 -5.65
N LYS A 53 -1.71 -1.88 -6.74
CA LYS A 53 -1.07 -1.88 -8.06
C LYS A 53 0.24 -1.10 -8.00
N GLN A 54 1.31 -1.64 -8.59
CA GLN A 54 2.65 -1.05 -8.56
C GLN A 54 2.66 0.41 -9.06
N GLU A 55 1.76 0.75 -10.00
CA GLU A 55 1.57 2.10 -10.54
C GLU A 55 1.13 3.14 -9.49
N TYR A 56 0.55 2.72 -8.36
CA TYR A 56 0.15 3.60 -7.25
C TYR A 56 1.13 3.57 -6.07
N GLN A 57 2.09 2.65 -6.08
CA GLN A 57 3.07 2.55 -4.99
C GLN A 57 4.11 3.66 -5.12
N GLY A 58 4.39 4.33 -3.99
CA GLY A 58 5.51 5.26 -3.88
C GLY A 58 6.77 4.58 -3.38
N VAL A 59 7.95 5.00 -3.81
CA VAL A 59 9.24 4.52 -3.29
C VAL A 59 10.15 5.66 -2.89
N GLY A 60 11.02 5.44 -1.90
CA GLY A 60 11.99 6.45 -1.49
C GLY A 60 13.03 5.94 -0.49
N GLU A 61 14.08 6.75 -0.30
CA GLU A 61 15.10 6.53 0.74
C GLU A 61 14.65 7.01 2.12
N THR A 62 13.54 7.76 2.16
CA THR A 62 12.89 8.25 3.38
C THR A 62 11.38 8.07 3.31
N GLU A 63 10.72 8.03 4.48
CA GLU A 63 9.26 8.03 4.61
C GLU A 63 8.60 9.17 3.81
N ALA A 64 9.15 10.39 3.92
CA ALA A 64 8.63 11.57 3.24
C ALA A 64 8.74 11.47 1.71
N GLN A 65 9.84 10.91 1.18
CA GLN A 65 10.01 10.70 -0.25
C GLN A 65 9.03 9.66 -0.79
N ALA A 66 8.89 8.53 -0.11
CA ALA A 66 7.95 7.48 -0.52
C ALA A 66 6.50 7.98 -0.48
N LEU A 67 6.11 8.72 0.57
CA LEU A 67 4.79 9.35 0.67
C LEU A 67 4.56 10.35 -0.46
N SER A 68 5.53 11.23 -0.72
CA SER A 68 5.44 12.23 -1.81
C SER A 68 5.26 11.57 -3.17
N ASP A 69 6.07 10.55 -3.48
CA ASP A 69 5.99 9.79 -4.73
C ASP A 69 4.63 9.10 -4.89
N CYS A 70 4.13 8.46 -3.82
CA CYS A 70 2.78 7.89 -3.80
C CYS A 70 1.72 8.95 -4.07
N LEU A 71 1.74 10.08 -3.36
CA LEU A 71 0.76 11.16 -3.51
C LEU A 71 0.74 11.72 -4.93
N VAL A 72 1.91 11.89 -5.57
CA VAL A 72 2.01 12.34 -6.97
C VAL A 72 1.34 11.35 -7.93
N LYS A 73 1.56 10.04 -7.73
CA LYS A 73 0.96 8.98 -8.58
C LYS A 73 -0.55 8.91 -8.45
N ILE A 74 -1.09 9.18 -7.26
CA ILE A 74 -2.53 9.05 -6.98
C ILE A 74 -3.32 10.36 -7.05
N LYS A 75 -2.67 11.52 -7.26
CA LYS A 75 -3.34 12.84 -7.16
C LYS A 75 -4.52 13.03 -8.11
N ASP A 76 -4.40 12.53 -9.35
CA ASP A 76 -5.41 12.71 -10.41
C ASP A 76 -6.25 11.44 -10.63
N VAL A 77 -6.07 10.43 -9.78
CA VAL A 77 -6.80 9.16 -9.88
C VAL A 77 -8.04 9.24 -8.99
N ALA A 78 -9.20 8.95 -9.58
CA ALA A 78 -10.47 8.85 -8.86
C ALA A 78 -10.40 7.74 -7.81
N ILE A 79 -10.93 7.98 -6.61
CA ILE A 79 -10.88 7.03 -5.49
C ILE A 79 -11.48 5.69 -5.91
N GLU A 80 -12.58 5.70 -6.67
CA GLU A 80 -13.30 4.54 -7.17
C GLU A 80 -12.40 3.59 -8.00
N LYS A 81 -11.36 4.12 -8.65
CA LYS A 81 -10.39 3.31 -9.42
C LYS A 81 -9.34 2.64 -8.54
N MET A 82 -9.10 3.16 -7.33
CA MET A 82 -8.18 2.58 -6.35
C MET A 82 -8.87 1.58 -5.43
N MET A 83 -10.20 1.66 -5.31
CA MET A 83 -10.96 0.71 -4.51
C MET A 83 -10.94 -0.68 -5.18
N PRO A 84 -10.84 -1.76 -4.41
CA PRO A 84 -11.11 -3.08 -4.95
C PRO A 84 -12.53 -3.10 -5.52
N THR A 85 -12.67 -3.46 -6.80
CA THR A 85 -13.99 -3.70 -7.38
C THR A 85 -14.49 -5.01 -6.80
N HIS A 86 -15.62 -4.99 -6.09
CA HIS A 86 -16.32 -6.20 -5.68
C HIS A 86 -16.86 -6.93 -6.94
N LYS A 87 -15.99 -7.60 -7.69
CA LYS A 87 -16.36 -8.62 -8.67
C LYS A 87 -15.79 -9.95 -8.21
N ASN A 88 -16.53 -10.58 -7.29
CA ASN A 88 -16.62 -12.01 -6.98
C ASN A 88 -16.86 -12.23 -5.49
N ARG A 89 -18.13 -12.09 -5.07
CA ARG A 89 -18.70 -12.78 -3.91
C ARG A 89 -20.18 -13.11 -4.16
N ALA A 90 -20.51 -13.56 -5.36
CA ALA A 90 -21.86 -13.97 -5.73
C ALA A 90 -21.88 -14.93 -6.92
N GLU A 91 -21.01 -15.96 -6.92
CA GLU A 91 -21.20 -17.16 -7.76
C GLU A 91 -20.70 -18.34 -6.92
N GLY A 92 -21.57 -18.83 -6.04
CA GLY A 92 -21.23 -19.91 -5.11
C GLY A 92 -22.32 -20.22 -4.08
N GLU A 93 -23.58 -19.92 -4.36
CA GLU A 93 -24.74 -20.41 -3.61
C GLU A 93 -25.92 -20.60 -4.57
N GLU A 94 -25.84 -21.60 -5.44
CA GLU A 94 -27.04 -22.31 -5.89
C GLU A 94 -26.72 -23.82 -5.77
N SER A 95 -27.33 -24.44 -4.77
CA SER A 95 -27.47 -25.89 -4.61
C SER A 95 -28.81 -26.34 -5.18
#